data_AF-A0A125PHG9-F1
#
_entry.id   AF-A0A125PHG9-F1
#
_cell.length_a   1.000
_cell.length_b   1.000
_cell.length_c   1.000
_cell.angle_alpha   90.00
_cell.angle_beta   90.00
_cell.angle_gamma   90.00
#
_symmetry.space_group_name_H-M   'P 1'
#
loop_
_entity.id
_entity.type
_entity.pdbx_description
1 polymer ?
#
loop_
_entity_poly.entity_id
_entity_poly.type
_entity_poly.pdbx_seq_one_letter_code
_entity_poly.pdbx_strand_id
1 'polypeptide(L)'
;MASPLVFQTSLAFERSWATDVVRAVLSTVLFHRALGGFQPTTLEVCGVTFSAPAAAEVDAIIAAKTDLICRALLLGSAASPATTKPKRVRLYISLYATPLPELPPPARARQRIGTGSYSPIQRVPSPATVAAGPIPTSAALLDSASSSSPSRSSRRASAAAIAQAAPAAVTSALGWFSASARAALIGTGTGAGVGQDDSTATSTPIGAEAPLAEEQEQEFRMVELVKAQGKKPFEGWMIEFEALPEGHNSRNRRPSASDDKLRAQLHDFLLRVLDFTLRQTAHIPPITTTDLMPYGIVMLVDPPIEPFQVPKPIVEQVASFPDLHRTLVSAAQDKRAHEGGGQRAASVGGRW
;
A
#
# COMPACT_ATOMS: atom_id res chain seq x y z
N MET A 1 12.61 -19.08 10.67
CA MET A 1 11.55 -18.52 9.80
C MET A 1 12.21 -17.93 8.58
N ALA A 2 11.68 -18.18 7.38
CA ALA A 2 12.19 -17.61 6.14
C ALA A 2 12.09 -16.07 6.17
N SER A 3 13.02 -15.39 5.49
CA SER A 3 12.90 -13.95 5.24
C SER A 3 11.69 -13.68 4.35
N PRO A 4 11.00 -12.53 4.51
CA PRO A 4 9.91 -12.16 3.61
C PRO A 4 10.41 -12.13 2.16
N LEU A 5 9.54 -12.53 1.24
CA LEU A 5 9.80 -12.28 -0.17
C LEU A 5 9.57 -10.81 -0.46
N VAL A 6 10.54 -10.17 -1.09
CA VAL A 6 10.51 -8.72 -1.32
C VAL A 6 10.52 -8.44 -2.82
N PHE A 7 9.49 -7.74 -3.29
CA PHE A 7 9.46 -7.14 -4.62
C PHE A 7 10.07 -5.74 -4.56
N GLN A 8 10.98 -5.43 -5.48
CA GLN A 8 11.60 -4.11 -5.57
C GLN A 8 11.46 -3.54 -6.99
N THR A 9 11.08 -2.26 -7.10
CA THR A 9 11.10 -1.52 -8.36
C THR A 9 11.39 -0.04 -8.14
N SER A 10 11.89 0.62 -9.18
CA SER A 10 12.06 2.07 -9.22
C SER A 10 11.47 2.63 -10.52
N LEU A 11 10.70 3.71 -10.41
CA LEU A 11 10.02 4.37 -11.52
C LEU A 11 10.37 5.86 -11.51
N ALA A 12 10.70 6.39 -12.68
CA ALA A 12 11.04 7.80 -12.83
C ALA A 12 10.15 8.44 -13.91
N PHE A 13 9.43 9.49 -13.54
CA PHE A 13 8.43 10.12 -14.40
C PHE A 13 8.38 11.62 -14.20
N GLU A 14 7.85 12.33 -15.18
CA GLU A 14 7.57 13.77 -15.06
C GLU A 14 6.47 14.02 -14.03
N ARG A 15 6.48 15.20 -13.40
CA ARG A 15 5.50 15.58 -12.36
C ARG A 15 4.05 15.46 -12.82
N SER A 16 3.78 15.73 -14.09
CA SER A 16 2.46 15.59 -14.72
C SER A 16 1.89 14.17 -14.66
N TRP A 17 2.75 13.16 -14.62
CA TRP A 17 2.37 11.74 -14.57
C TRP A 17 2.26 11.19 -13.15
N ALA A 18 2.62 11.96 -12.11
CA ALA A 18 2.79 11.44 -10.76
C ALA A 18 1.54 10.75 -10.21
N THR A 19 0.39 11.41 -10.30
CA THR A 19 -0.88 10.89 -9.78
C THR A 19 -1.29 9.61 -10.50
N ASP A 20 -1.26 9.60 -11.83
CA ASP A 20 -1.71 8.46 -12.63
C ASP A 20 -0.79 7.24 -12.46
N VAL A 21 0.53 7.45 -12.45
CA VAL A 21 1.51 6.36 -12.28
C VAL A 21 1.41 5.75 -10.89
N VAL A 22 1.37 6.57 -9.83
CA VAL A 22 1.25 6.06 -8.45
C VAL A 22 -0.06 5.29 -8.27
N ARG A 23 -1.17 5.82 -8.79
CA ARG A 23 -2.47 5.14 -8.77
C ARG A 23 -2.41 3.80 -9.49
N ALA A 24 -1.89 3.75 -10.71
CA ALA A 24 -1.79 2.52 -11.50
C ALA A 24 -0.95 1.44 -10.81
N VAL A 25 0.17 1.83 -10.22
CA VAL A 25 1.06 0.92 -9.48
C VAL A 25 0.34 0.34 -8.26
N LEU A 26 -0.29 1.20 -7.43
CA LEU A 26 -1.04 0.75 -6.25
C LEU A 26 -2.23 -0.14 -6.64
N SER A 27 -3.00 0.24 -7.65
CA SER A 27 -4.11 -0.55 -8.19
C SER A 27 -3.64 -1.95 -8.60
N THR A 28 -2.50 -2.04 -9.28
CA THR A 28 -1.94 -3.33 -9.74
C THR A 28 -1.51 -4.20 -8.57
N VAL A 29 -0.77 -3.66 -7.60
CA VAL A 29 -0.33 -4.43 -6.42
C VAL A 29 -1.55 -4.96 -5.65
N LEU A 30 -2.55 -4.11 -5.41
CA LEU A 30 -3.76 -4.51 -4.72
C LEU A 30 -4.62 -5.46 -5.55
N PHE A 31 -4.67 -5.33 -6.87
CA PHE A 31 -5.38 -6.27 -7.75
C PHE A 31 -4.86 -7.71 -7.58
N HIS A 32 -3.54 -7.88 -7.40
CA HIS A 32 -2.92 -9.21 -7.24
C HIS A 32 -2.96 -9.77 -5.81
N ARG A 33 -3.41 -8.98 -4.82
CA ARG A 33 -3.34 -9.33 -3.39
C ARG A 33 -4.64 -9.17 -2.63
N ALA A 34 -5.58 -8.38 -3.13
CA ALA A 34 -6.97 -8.47 -2.75
C ALA A 34 -7.53 -9.77 -3.35
N LEU A 35 -8.05 -10.65 -2.50
CA LEU A 35 -8.71 -11.88 -2.95
C LEU A 35 -10.17 -11.74 -2.57
N GLY A 36 -11.00 -11.50 -3.58
CA GLY A 36 -12.43 -11.32 -3.40
C GLY A 36 -13.12 -11.24 -4.75
N GLY A 37 -14.44 -11.41 -4.76
CA GLY A 37 -15.26 -11.29 -5.96
C GLY A 37 -15.45 -9.84 -6.41
N PHE A 38 -14.38 -9.06 -6.59
CA PHE A 38 -14.48 -7.76 -7.22
C PHE A 38 -14.47 -7.90 -8.73
N GLN A 39 -15.17 -6.99 -9.41
CA GLN A 39 -15.13 -6.91 -10.86
C GLN A 39 -13.76 -6.33 -11.28
N PRO A 40 -13.01 -6.99 -12.18
CA PRO A 40 -11.80 -6.38 -12.72
C PRO A 40 -12.17 -5.16 -13.57
N THR A 41 -11.41 -4.07 -13.40
CA THR A 41 -11.45 -2.88 -14.25
C THR A 41 -10.06 -2.61 -14.81
N THR A 42 -9.98 -1.71 -15.77
CA THR A 42 -8.71 -1.32 -16.38
C THR A 42 -8.47 0.18 -16.25
N LEU A 43 -7.22 0.56 -16.01
CA LEU A 43 -6.74 1.94 -16.01
C LEU A 43 -5.67 2.09 -17.09
N GLU A 44 -5.71 3.16 -17.88
CA GLU A 44 -4.72 3.43 -18.91
C GLU A 44 -3.79 4.56 -18.48
N VAL A 45 -2.47 4.32 -18.46
CA VAL A 45 -1.46 5.32 -18.12
C VAL A 45 -0.32 5.25 -19.10
N CYS A 46 0.00 6.37 -19.76
CA CYS A 46 1.04 6.47 -20.78
C CYS A 46 0.87 5.45 -21.94
N GLY A 47 -0.36 5.03 -22.24
CA GLY A 47 -0.67 4.00 -23.25
C GLY A 47 -0.41 2.56 -22.77
N VAL A 48 -0.22 2.35 -21.47
CA VAL A 48 -0.15 1.02 -20.84
C VAL A 48 -1.44 0.77 -20.07
N THR A 49 -2.05 -0.39 -20.28
CA THR A 49 -3.27 -0.81 -19.59
C THR A 49 -2.94 -1.62 -18.33
N PHE A 50 -3.40 -1.15 -17.18
CA PHE A 50 -3.24 -1.76 -15.87
C PHE A 50 -4.55 -2.39 -15.40
N SER A 51 -4.46 -3.51 -14.69
CA SER A 51 -5.59 -4.10 -13.97
C SER A 51 -5.84 -3.36 -12.66
N ALA A 52 -7.10 -3.06 -12.37
CA ALA A 52 -7.53 -2.38 -11.16
C ALA A 52 -8.74 -3.08 -10.52
N PRO A 53 -8.84 -3.12 -9.18
CA PRO A 53 -9.99 -3.68 -8.49
C PRO A 53 -11.17 -2.68 -8.50
N ALA A 54 -12.36 -3.09 -8.97
CA ALA A 54 -13.56 -2.25 -8.90
C ALA A 54 -14.23 -2.36 -7.52
N ALA A 55 -13.60 -1.79 -6.50
CA ALA A 55 -14.12 -1.79 -5.14
C ALA A 55 -13.89 -0.44 -4.47
N ALA A 56 -14.98 0.24 -4.08
CA ALA A 56 -14.93 1.60 -3.54
C ALA A 56 -14.01 1.74 -2.32
N GLU A 57 -13.99 0.74 -1.43
CA GLU A 57 -13.11 0.73 -0.26
C GLU A 57 -11.62 0.68 -0.64
N VAL A 58 -11.29 -0.10 -1.67
CA VAL A 58 -9.91 -0.21 -2.19
C VAL A 58 -9.51 1.05 -2.93
N ASP A 59 -10.41 1.60 -3.74
CA ASP A 59 -10.20 2.88 -4.43
C ASP A 59 -9.96 4.03 -3.44
N ALA A 60 -10.67 4.07 -2.32
CA ALA A 60 -10.45 5.06 -1.27
C ALA A 60 -9.05 4.95 -0.65
N ILE A 61 -8.57 3.74 -0.38
CA ILE A 61 -7.20 3.50 0.11
C ILE A 61 -6.17 3.94 -0.94
N ILE A 62 -6.37 3.57 -2.21
CA ILE A 62 -5.49 3.94 -3.31
C ILE A 62 -5.44 5.46 -3.47
N ALA A 63 -6.58 6.14 -3.44
CA ALA A 63 -6.66 7.60 -3.55
C ALA A 63 -5.91 8.28 -2.39
N ALA A 64 -6.18 7.90 -1.14
CA ALA A 64 -5.52 8.48 0.03
C ALA A 64 -3.99 8.31 -0.01
N LYS A 65 -3.51 7.13 -0.39
CA LYS A 65 -2.07 6.86 -0.51
C LYS A 65 -1.44 7.56 -1.72
N THR A 66 -2.17 7.66 -2.82
CA THR A 66 -1.74 8.41 -4.00
C THR A 66 -1.53 9.88 -3.65
N ASP A 67 -2.48 10.49 -2.95
CA ASP A 67 -2.39 11.88 -2.49
C ASP A 67 -1.19 12.09 -1.56
N LEU A 68 -0.98 11.21 -0.59
CA LEU A 68 0.15 11.28 0.34
C LEU A 68 1.49 11.22 -0.43
N ILE A 69 1.65 10.23 -1.33
CA ILE A 69 2.86 10.07 -2.14
C ILE A 69 3.07 11.27 -3.07
N CYS A 70 2.02 11.76 -3.74
CA CYS A 70 2.11 12.92 -4.63
C CYS A 70 2.48 14.19 -3.87
N ARG A 71 1.90 14.42 -2.69
CA ARG A 71 2.30 15.52 -1.80
C ARG A 71 3.78 15.40 -1.43
N ALA A 72 4.21 14.21 -1.01
CA ALA A 72 5.61 13.96 -0.70
C ALA A 72 6.51 14.25 -1.92
N LEU A 73 6.16 13.78 -3.12
CA LEU A 73 6.95 14.00 -4.33
C LEU A 73 6.99 15.47 -4.79
N LEU A 74 5.86 16.18 -4.73
CA LEU A 74 5.69 17.48 -5.37
C LEU A 74 5.91 18.67 -4.42
N LEU A 75 5.41 18.63 -3.18
CA LEU A 75 5.48 19.77 -2.23
C LEU A 75 6.88 19.98 -1.68
N GLY A 76 7.66 18.91 -1.51
CA GLY A 76 9.04 19.03 -1.02
C GLY A 76 10.01 19.73 -1.97
N SER A 77 9.57 20.09 -3.18
CA SER A 77 10.38 20.81 -4.16
C SER A 77 10.44 22.32 -3.92
N ALA A 78 9.66 22.88 -2.98
CA ALA A 78 9.58 24.34 -2.79
C ALA A 78 10.79 24.95 -2.04
N ALA A 79 11.63 24.12 -1.41
CA ALA A 79 12.79 24.58 -0.65
C ALA A 79 14.02 24.77 -1.57
N SER A 80 14.28 26.02 -1.94
CA SER A 80 15.48 26.53 -2.62
C SER A 80 15.65 26.19 -4.13
N PRO A 81 15.58 27.19 -5.02
CA PRO A 81 15.71 27.00 -6.47
C PRO A 81 17.14 26.67 -6.96
N ALA A 82 18.15 26.68 -6.07
CA ALA A 82 19.55 26.62 -6.49
C ALA A 82 20.13 25.20 -6.68
N THR A 83 19.48 24.14 -6.16
CA THR A 83 19.94 22.75 -6.29
C THR A 83 18.77 21.76 -6.29
N THR A 84 17.98 21.73 -7.36
CA THR A 84 16.86 20.77 -7.51
C THR A 84 17.39 19.38 -7.87
N LYS A 85 17.89 18.65 -6.86
CA LYS A 85 18.02 17.19 -6.98
C LYS A 85 16.62 16.60 -7.19
N PRO A 86 16.45 15.60 -8.07
CA PRO A 86 15.15 14.94 -8.24
C PRO A 86 14.72 14.35 -6.89
N LYS A 87 13.47 14.63 -6.51
CA LYS A 87 12.93 14.12 -5.24
C LYS A 87 12.49 12.68 -5.44
N ARG A 88 12.91 11.84 -4.50
CA ARG A 88 12.57 10.42 -4.44
C ARG A 88 11.69 10.17 -3.22
N VAL A 89 10.70 9.29 -3.39
CA VAL A 89 9.81 8.82 -2.33
C VAL A 89 9.75 7.31 -2.42
N ARG A 90 9.91 6.64 -1.28
CA ARG A 90 9.85 5.18 -1.16
C ARG A 90 8.56 4.76 -0.50
N LEU A 91 7.82 3.90 -1.17
CA LEU A 91 6.64 3.23 -0.65
C LEU A 91 6.99 1.81 -0.21
N TYR A 92 6.65 1.46 1.01
CA TYR A 92 6.77 0.11 1.56
C TYR A 92 5.39 -0.48 1.84
N ILE A 93 5.04 -1.56 1.15
CA ILE A 93 3.80 -2.32 1.38
C ILE A 93 4.17 -3.63 2.07
N SER A 94 3.65 -3.86 3.27
CA SER A 94 3.89 -5.08 4.05
C SER A 94 2.61 -5.90 4.15
N LEU A 95 2.68 -7.18 3.79
CA LEU A 95 1.55 -8.12 3.87
C LEU A 95 1.77 -9.11 5.01
N TYR A 96 0.76 -9.22 5.88
CA TYR A 96 0.73 -10.11 7.04
C TYR A 96 -0.43 -11.08 6.95
N ALA A 97 -0.25 -12.28 7.52
CA ALA A 97 -1.36 -13.21 7.71
C ALA A 97 -2.40 -12.59 8.66
N THR A 98 -3.68 -12.74 8.34
CA THR A 98 -4.78 -12.28 9.18
C THR A 98 -5.05 -13.25 10.35
N PRO A 99 -5.64 -12.73 11.45
CA PRO A 99 -5.98 -11.33 11.68
C PRO A 99 -4.78 -10.48 12.11
N LEU A 100 -4.79 -9.21 11.69
CA LEU A 100 -3.90 -8.21 12.30
C LEU A 100 -4.34 -7.96 13.75
N PRO A 101 -3.39 -7.69 14.66
CA PRO A 101 -3.73 -7.31 16.01
C PRO A 101 -4.45 -5.95 16.05
N GLU A 102 -5.37 -5.80 17.00
CA GLU A 102 -6.06 -4.53 17.21
C GLU A 102 -5.11 -3.50 17.83
N LEU A 103 -5.09 -2.30 17.24
CA LEU A 103 -4.36 -1.18 17.84
C LEU A 103 -5.05 -0.77 19.14
N PRO A 104 -4.30 -0.59 20.24
CA PRO A 104 -4.87 0.03 21.43
C PRO A 104 -5.38 1.43 21.05
N PRO A 105 -6.52 1.88 21.61
CA PRO A 105 -7.04 3.20 21.34
C PRO A 105 -5.93 4.23 21.61
N PRO A 106 -5.77 5.26 20.75
CA PRO A 106 -4.79 6.30 21.02
C PRO A 106 -5.07 6.81 22.43
N ALA A 107 -4.03 6.85 23.27
CA ALA A 107 -4.15 7.36 24.63
C ALA A 107 -4.75 8.75 24.51
N ARG A 108 -6.08 8.87 24.72
CA ARG A 108 -6.80 10.12 24.55
C ARG A 108 -6.04 11.08 25.43
N ALA A 109 -5.36 12.05 24.82
CA ALA A 109 -4.65 13.10 25.52
C ALA A 109 -5.66 13.58 26.53
N ARG A 110 -5.45 13.24 27.82
CA ARG A 110 -6.43 13.44 28.89
C ARG A 110 -6.90 14.85 28.66
N GLN A 111 -8.13 15.01 28.14
CA GLN A 111 -8.69 16.32 27.93
C GLN A 111 -8.64 16.89 29.33
N ARG A 112 -7.70 17.80 29.56
CA ARG A 112 -7.65 18.64 30.74
C ARG A 112 -8.90 19.49 30.59
N ILE A 113 -10.04 18.87 30.87
CA ILE A 113 -11.24 19.58 31.27
C ILE A 113 -10.77 20.19 32.58
N GLY A 114 -10.29 21.43 32.45
CA GLY A 114 -10.06 22.31 33.56
C GLY A 114 -11.43 22.60 34.17
N THR A 115 -11.97 21.64 34.90
CA THR A 115 -12.87 21.95 36.01
C THR A 115 -11.98 22.57 37.08
N GLY A 116 -11.78 23.88 36.92
CA GLY A 116 -11.46 24.77 38.04
C GLY A 116 -12.62 24.71 39.02
N SER A 117 -12.65 23.65 39.82
CA SER A 117 -13.45 23.57 41.04
C SER A 117 -12.46 23.68 42.18
N TYR A 118 -12.38 24.89 42.74
CA TYR A 118 -11.80 25.12 44.05
C TYR A 118 -12.48 24.18 45.06
N SER A 119 -11.80 23.11 45.46
CA SER A 119 -12.19 22.34 46.64
C SER A 119 -11.40 22.87 47.84
N PRO A 120 -12.06 23.29 48.92
CA PRO A 120 -11.37 23.78 50.11
C PRO A 120 -10.71 22.62 50.85
N ILE A 121 -9.56 22.96 51.43
CA ILE A 121 -8.71 22.12 52.28
C ILE A 121 -9.56 21.45 53.36
N GLN A 122 -9.61 20.11 53.37
CA GLN A 122 -10.07 19.37 54.54
C GLN A 122 -9.01 18.34 54.96
N ARG A 123 -8.51 18.56 56.18
CA ARG A 123 -7.45 17.81 56.85
C ARG A 123 -7.87 16.37 57.14
N VAL A 124 -6.86 15.51 57.06
CA VAL A 124 -6.70 14.14 57.57
C VAL A 124 -7.26 13.97 59.00
N PRO A 125 -7.66 12.74 59.38
CA PRO A 125 -6.69 11.91 60.10
C PRO A 125 -6.68 10.41 59.72
N SER A 126 -5.47 9.83 59.74
CA SER A 126 -5.15 8.39 59.90
C SER A 126 -5.88 7.80 61.13
N PRO A 127 -6.10 6.45 61.28
CA PRO A 127 -5.00 5.47 61.38
C PRO A 127 -5.30 3.99 61.01
N ALA A 128 -4.25 3.17 61.20
CA ALA A 128 -4.25 1.77 61.64
C ALA A 128 -4.24 0.61 60.61
N THR A 129 -3.03 0.14 60.31
CA THR A 129 -2.47 -1.17 60.71
C THR A 129 -3.43 -2.32 61.07
N VAL A 130 -3.57 -3.33 60.19
CA VAL A 130 -3.90 -4.75 60.51
C VAL A 130 -3.45 -5.59 59.29
N ALA A 131 -2.35 -6.34 59.32
CA ALA A 131 -2.08 -7.68 59.87
C ALA A 131 -2.07 -8.79 58.79
N ALA A 132 -1.14 -9.71 59.00
CA ALA A 132 -0.72 -10.82 58.15
C ALA A 132 -1.74 -11.97 58.04
N GLY A 133 -1.63 -12.79 56.98
CA GLY A 133 -2.29 -14.10 56.90
C GLY A 133 -2.09 -14.82 55.55
N PRO A 134 -2.15 -16.17 55.49
CA PRO A 134 -1.09 -16.98 54.88
C PRO A 134 -1.42 -17.72 53.56
N ILE A 135 -0.34 -18.26 53.00
CA ILE A 135 -0.18 -19.19 51.87
C ILE A 135 -0.96 -20.51 52.11
N PRO A 136 -1.43 -21.16 51.02
CA PRO A 136 -1.28 -22.61 50.95
C PRO A 136 -0.63 -23.11 49.64
N THR A 137 0.33 -24.01 49.87
CA THR A 137 0.98 -24.99 49.00
C THR A 137 0.06 -26.18 48.68
N SER A 138 0.17 -26.77 47.48
CA SER A 138 0.15 -28.21 47.09
C SER A 138 -0.15 -28.31 45.58
N ALA A 139 0.67 -28.87 44.69
CA ALA A 139 1.28 -30.22 44.56
C ALA A 139 0.30 -31.33 44.12
N ALA A 140 0.40 -31.74 42.84
CA ALA A 140 0.12 -33.07 42.23
C ALA A 140 0.27 -32.92 40.70
N LEU A 141 1.30 -33.40 39.99
CA LEU A 141 1.64 -34.79 39.61
C LEU A 141 0.44 -35.64 39.17
N LEU A 142 0.39 -35.97 37.87
CA LEU A 142 0.22 -37.36 37.39
C LEU A 142 0.56 -37.48 35.89
N ASP A 143 1.41 -38.48 35.63
CA ASP A 143 1.72 -39.14 34.37
C ASP A 143 0.49 -39.67 33.64
N SER A 144 0.51 -39.69 32.30
CA SER A 144 0.16 -40.90 31.53
C SER A 144 0.64 -40.81 30.09
N ALA A 145 1.66 -41.60 29.78
CA ALA A 145 2.00 -42.01 28.43
C ALA A 145 1.02 -43.09 27.94
N SER A 146 0.68 -43.10 26.64
CA SER A 146 0.85 -44.28 25.78
C SER A 146 0.29 -44.09 24.37
N SER A 147 1.18 -44.37 23.41
CA SER A 147 1.01 -44.81 22.03
C SER A 147 -0.24 -45.63 21.68
N SER A 148 -0.78 -45.43 20.47
CA SER A 148 -0.71 -46.43 19.37
C SER A 148 -1.51 -46.00 18.13
N SER A 149 -0.84 -46.06 16.97
CA SER A 149 -1.44 -46.37 15.66
C SER A 149 -1.28 -47.88 15.43
N PRO A 150 -2.09 -48.60 14.61
CA PRO A 150 -2.02 -48.42 13.14
C PRO A 150 -3.29 -48.81 12.32
N SER A 151 -3.15 -48.56 11.01
CA SER A 151 -3.66 -49.36 9.86
C SER A 151 -5.00 -49.01 9.17
N ARG A 152 -4.81 -48.53 7.93
CA ARG A 152 -5.48 -48.85 6.65
C ARG A 152 -6.77 -49.70 6.69
N SER A 153 -7.84 -49.16 6.10
CA SER A 153 -8.57 -49.90 5.05
C SER A 153 -9.28 -48.93 4.09
N SER A 154 -9.19 -49.24 2.80
CA SER A 154 -9.92 -48.58 1.72
C SER A 154 -11.41 -48.90 1.79
N ARG A 155 -12.29 -47.93 1.55
CA ARG A 155 -13.55 -48.18 0.84
C ARG A 155 -14.01 -46.92 0.10
N ARG A 156 -14.49 -47.20 -1.11
CA ARG A 156 -14.87 -46.31 -2.19
C ARG A 156 -16.39 -46.08 -2.12
N ALA A 157 -16.82 -44.86 -2.44
CA ALA A 157 -18.14 -44.43 -2.91
C ALA A 157 -19.33 -44.31 -1.92
N SER A 158 -19.78 -43.07 -1.70
CA SER A 158 -21.16 -42.52 -1.83
C SER A 158 -21.16 -41.11 -1.18
N ALA A 159 -21.26 -40.03 -1.95
CA ALA A 159 -22.48 -39.38 -2.42
C ALA A 159 -23.42 -38.89 -1.28
N ALA A 160 -23.47 -37.55 -1.15
CA ALA A 160 -24.52 -36.72 -0.55
C ALA A 160 -24.77 -36.82 0.97
N ALA A 161 -24.09 -35.96 1.74
CA ALA A 161 -24.62 -35.32 2.94
C ALA A 161 -23.72 -34.13 3.34
N ILE A 162 -23.89 -32.98 2.67
CA ILE A 162 -23.33 -31.72 3.16
C ILE A 162 -24.24 -31.27 4.30
N ALA A 163 -23.80 -31.56 5.53
CA ALA A 163 -24.39 -31.02 6.73
C ALA A 163 -24.17 -29.50 6.72
N GLN A 164 -25.28 -28.76 6.73
CA GLN A 164 -25.31 -27.32 7.00
C GLN A 164 -24.80 -27.06 8.42
N ALA A 165 -23.52 -26.72 8.54
CA ALA A 165 -23.01 -26.03 9.72
C ALA A 165 -23.42 -24.55 9.60
N ALA A 166 -24.14 -24.06 10.60
CA ALA A 166 -24.67 -22.71 10.66
C ALA A 166 -23.56 -21.64 10.54
N PRO A 167 -23.81 -20.51 9.84
CA PRO A 167 -22.90 -19.38 9.89
C PRO A 167 -23.04 -18.71 11.26
N ALA A 168 -22.08 -18.98 12.14
CA ALA A 168 -21.86 -18.11 13.29
C ALA A 168 -21.55 -16.70 12.76
N ALA A 169 -22.24 -15.72 13.30
CA ALA A 169 -22.22 -14.32 12.91
C ALA A 169 -20.80 -13.76 12.68
N VAL A 170 -20.39 -13.69 11.41
CA VAL A 170 -19.25 -12.87 10.95
C VAL A 170 -19.80 -11.49 10.62
N THR A 171 -20.13 -10.70 11.64
CA THR A 171 -20.66 -9.33 11.48
C THR A 171 -19.77 -8.25 12.07
N SER A 172 -18.49 -8.55 12.33
CA SER A 172 -17.56 -7.56 12.88
C SER A 172 -16.09 -7.79 12.50
N ALA A 173 -15.82 -8.21 11.26
CA ALA A 173 -14.45 -8.24 10.69
C ALA A 173 -14.11 -7.00 9.83
N LEU A 174 -15.10 -6.11 9.55
CA LEU A 174 -14.87 -4.76 8.98
C LEU A 174 -14.19 -3.79 9.99
N GLY A 175 -13.68 -4.34 11.10
CA GLY A 175 -12.93 -3.66 12.16
C GLY A 175 -11.58 -3.09 11.74
N TRP A 176 -10.95 -3.70 10.74
CA TRP A 176 -9.49 -3.67 10.61
C TRP A 176 -8.96 -3.14 9.28
N PHE A 177 -9.82 -2.58 8.43
CA PHE A 177 -9.34 -1.79 7.31
C PHE A 177 -8.42 -0.70 7.84
N SER A 178 -7.29 -0.47 7.15
CA SER A 178 -6.34 0.60 7.46
C SER A 178 -7.14 1.84 7.85
N ALA A 179 -6.70 2.55 8.90
CA ALA A 179 -7.32 3.80 9.34
C ALA A 179 -7.65 4.74 8.16
N SER A 180 -6.82 4.69 7.12
CA SER A 180 -7.00 5.31 5.81
C SER A 180 -8.38 5.08 5.16
N ALA A 181 -8.91 3.84 5.16
CA ALA A 181 -10.22 3.54 4.60
C ALA A 181 -11.36 4.15 5.42
N ARG A 182 -11.22 4.17 6.76
CA ARG A 182 -12.22 4.71 7.67
C ARG A 182 -12.27 6.24 7.63
N ALA A 183 -11.11 6.90 7.59
CA ALA A 183 -11.02 8.35 7.49
C ALA A 183 -11.59 8.88 6.16
N ALA A 184 -11.28 8.21 5.04
CA ALA A 184 -11.82 8.55 3.72
C ALA A 184 -13.35 8.37 3.62
N LEU A 185 -13.91 7.33 4.25
CA LEU A 185 -15.35 7.07 4.27
C LEU A 185 -16.14 8.06 5.12
N ILE A 186 -15.55 8.60 6.20
CA ILE A 186 -16.24 9.52 7.11
C ILE A 186 -16.21 10.98 6.61
N GLY A 187 -15.22 11.35 5.78
CA GLY A 187 -15.01 12.74 5.33
C GLY A 187 -15.85 13.23 4.15
N THR A 188 -16.62 12.38 3.46
CA THR A 188 -17.34 12.74 2.22
C THR A 188 -18.84 13.08 2.43
N GLY A 189 -19.24 13.33 3.68
CA GLY A 189 -20.62 13.71 4.03
C GLY A 189 -20.90 15.21 3.94
N THR A 190 -21.77 15.57 3.00
CA THR A 190 -22.68 16.74 3.01
C THR A 190 -22.09 18.15 2.88
N GLY A 191 -22.16 18.66 1.63
CA GLY A 191 -22.02 20.09 1.32
C GLY A 191 -22.76 20.49 0.04
N ALA A 192 -23.93 19.91 -0.23
CA ALA A 192 -24.83 20.38 -1.29
C ALA A 192 -25.59 21.62 -0.81
N GLY A 193 -24.89 22.76 -0.76
CA GLY A 193 -25.47 24.08 -0.56
C GLY A 193 -25.37 24.88 -1.85
N VAL A 194 -26.47 24.96 -2.59
CA VAL A 194 -26.64 25.88 -3.72
C VAL A 194 -26.69 27.30 -3.15
N GLY A 195 -25.72 28.15 -3.47
CA GLY A 195 -25.63 29.51 -2.95
C GLY A 195 -24.57 30.37 -3.65
N GLN A 196 -24.94 30.84 -4.84
CA GLN A 196 -24.76 32.19 -5.38
C GLN A 196 -23.53 33.05 -4.98
N ASP A 197 -22.65 33.23 -5.98
CA ASP A 197 -21.77 34.35 -6.31
C ASP A 197 -21.46 35.41 -5.22
N ASP A 198 -20.28 35.29 -4.60
CA ASP A 198 -19.47 36.48 -4.30
C ASP A 198 -17.98 36.18 -4.40
N SER A 199 -17.26 37.05 -5.10
CA SER A 199 -15.86 36.89 -5.49
C SER A 199 -14.97 37.60 -4.48
N THR A 200 -14.47 36.89 -3.46
CA THR A 200 -13.48 37.45 -2.53
C THR A 200 -12.44 36.42 -2.11
N ALA A 201 -11.20 36.68 -2.53
CA ALA A 201 -9.90 36.18 -2.04
C ALA A 201 -9.89 34.86 -1.26
N THR A 202 -9.58 33.77 -1.97
CA THR A 202 -9.30 32.43 -1.45
C THR A 202 -8.06 32.45 -0.54
N SER A 203 -8.26 32.59 0.77
CA SER A 203 -7.27 32.19 1.77
C SER A 203 -7.28 30.67 1.88
N THR A 204 -6.23 30.02 1.38
CA THR A 204 -6.04 28.57 1.50
C THR A 204 -6.04 28.18 2.99
N PRO A 205 -6.95 27.29 3.46
CA PRO A 205 -7.00 26.91 4.86
C PRO A 205 -5.74 26.11 5.23
N ILE A 206 -4.92 26.67 6.12
CA ILE A 206 -3.67 26.10 6.65
C ILE A 206 -3.90 24.83 7.51
N GLY A 207 -5.14 24.33 7.63
CA GLY A 207 -5.50 23.21 8.51
C GLY A 207 -5.51 21.80 7.90
N ALA A 208 -5.27 21.63 6.59
CA ALA A 208 -5.50 20.35 5.90
C ALA A 208 -4.32 19.34 5.93
N GLU A 209 -3.20 19.66 6.56
CA GLU A 209 -2.04 18.74 6.65
C GLU A 209 -2.09 17.78 7.84
N ALA A 210 -2.77 18.14 8.93
CA ALA A 210 -2.82 17.32 10.14
C ALA A 210 -3.34 15.87 9.95
N PRO A 211 -4.42 15.60 9.18
CA PRO A 211 -5.03 14.27 9.20
C PRO A 211 -4.17 13.17 8.55
N LEU A 212 -3.40 13.49 7.49
CA LEU A 212 -2.59 12.48 6.79
C LEU A 212 -1.39 12.00 7.63
N ALA A 213 -0.82 12.90 8.44
CA ALA A 213 0.28 12.53 9.33
C ALA A 213 -0.21 11.55 10.42
N GLU A 214 -1.43 11.74 10.93
CA GLU A 214 -2.03 10.84 11.91
C GLU A 214 -2.28 9.43 11.32
N GLU A 215 -2.73 9.33 10.07
CA GLU A 215 -2.93 8.05 9.40
C GLU A 215 -1.62 7.26 9.28
N GLN A 216 -0.55 7.94 8.85
CA GLN A 216 0.76 7.32 8.72
C GLN A 216 1.34 6.91 10.09
N GLU A 217 1.09 7.68 11.14
CA GLU A 217 1.48 7.32 12.50
C GLU A 217 0.75 6.06 12.98
N GLN A 218 -0.54 5.92 12.69
CA GLN A 218 -1.31 4.73 13.05
C GLN A 218 -0.78 3.47 12.38
N GLU A 219 -0.42 3.56 11.09
CA GLU A 219 0.21 2.45 10.38
C GLU A 219 1.60 2.11 10.91
N PHE A 220 2.39 3.12 11.27
CA PHE A 220 3.69 2.89 11.89
C PHE A 220 3.54 2.16 13.24
N ARG A 221 2.61 2.59 14.09
CA ARG A 221 2.26 1.90 15.34
C ARG A 221 1.80 0.47 15.10
N MET A 222 1.04 0.23 14.02
CA MET A 222 0.62 -1.12 13.65
C MET A 222 1.83 -2.01 13.34
N VAL A 223 2.79 -1.52 12.53
CA VAL A 223 4.02 -2.26 12.23
C VAL A 223 4.81 -2.56 13.51
N GLU A 224 4.97 -1.58 14.40
CA GLU A 224 5.66 -1.77 15.68
C GLU A 224 4.97 -2.81 16.55
N LEU A 225 3.64 -2.78 16.65
CA LEU A 225 2.85 -3.71 17.44
C LEU A 225 2.95 -5.13 16.88
N VAL A 226 2.82 -5.29 15.56
CA VAL A 226 2.97 -6.58 14.89
C VAL A 226 4.39 -7.13 15.07
N LYS A 227 5.40 -6.26 14.98
CA LYS A 227 6.81 -6.61 15.23
C LYS A 227 7.05 -7.01 16.69
N ALA A 228 6.43 -6.33 17.65
CA ALA A 228 6.50 -6.68 19.07
C ALA A 228 5.89 -8.06 19.37
N GLN A 229 4.89 -8.49 18.60
CA GLN A 229 4.33 -9.84 18.63
C GLN A 229 5.22 -10.90 17.97
N GLY A 230 6.39 -10.52 17.43
CA GLY A 230 7.26 -11.41 16.68
C GLY A 230 6.70 -11.83 15.32
N LYS A 231 5.58 -11.24 14.87
CA LYS A 231 5.01 -11.48 13.55
C LYS A 231 5.83 -10.73 12.51
N LYS A 232 6.15 -11.41 11.41
CA LYS A 232 6.88 -10.84 10.27
C LYS A 232 5.93 -10.79 9.06
N PRO A 233 6.11 -9.83 8.15
CA PRO A 233 5.39 -9.89 6.89
C PRO A 233 5.79 -11.16 6.14
N PHE A 234 4.86 -11.79 5.43
CA PHE A 234 5.20 -12.91 4.54
C PHE A 234 5.68 -12.38 3.18
N GLU A 235 5.27 -11.17 2.83
CA GLU A 235 5.63 -10.50 1.57
C GLU A 235 5.77 -8.99 1.79
N GLY A 236 6.78 -8.40 1.15
CA GLY A 236 7.03 -6.97 1.15
C GLY A 236 7.16 -6.42 -0.27
N TRP A 237 6.70 -5.19 -0.49
CA TRP A 237 6.92 -4.46 -1.74
C TRP A 237 7.62 -3.15 -1.40
N MET A 238 8.73 -2.87 -2.08
CA MET A 238 9.42 -1.59 -2.00
C MET A 238 9.43 -0.94 -3.38
N ILE A 239 8.75 0.20 -3.49
CA ILE A 239 8.60 0.93 -4.75
C ILE A 239 9.20 2.33 -4.56
N GLU A 240 10.24 2.64 -5.33
CA GLU A 240 10.85 3.97 -5.34
C GLU A 240 10.29 4.80 -6.49
N PHE A 241 9.68 5.92 -6.18
CA PHE A 241 9.16 6.90 -7.13
C PHE A 241 10.12 8.09 -7.22
N GLU A 242 10.49 8.50 -8.43
CA GLU A 242 11.33 9.66 -8.69
C GLU A 242 10.61 10.65 -9.61
N ALA A 243 10.33 11.85 -9.08
CA ALA A 243 9.68 12.91 -9.84
C ALA A 243 10.74 13.76 -10.59
N LEU A 244 10.75 13.63 -11.90
CA LEU A 244 11.59 14.40 -12.82
C LEU A 244 10.97 15.78 -13.06
N PRO A 245 11.79 16.84 -13.21
CA PRO A 245 11.28 18.16 -13.60
C PRO A 245 10.57 18.08 -14.95
N GLU A 246 9.54 18.91 -15.13
CA GLU A 246 8.85 19.00 -16.42
C GLU A 246 9.79 19.51 -17.51
N GLY A 247 9.80 18.84 -18.66
CA GLY A 247 10.51 19.33 -19.83
C GLY A 247 9.91 20.66 -20.30
N HIS A 248 10.74 21.64 -20.64
CA HIS A 248 10.30 22.98 -21.07
C HIS A 248 9.46 23.02 -22.36
N ASN A 249 9.24 21.87 -23.02
CA ASN A 249 8.60 21.76 -24.33
C ASN A 249 7.15 21.26 -24.29
N SER A 250 6.45 21.38 -23.14
CA SER A 250 5.06 20.89 -22.97
C SER A 250 4.03 21.53 -23.92
N ARG A 251 4.35 22.66 -24.58
CA ARG A 251 3.44 23.34 -25.51
C ARG A 251 3.16 22.58 -26.81
N ASN A 252 4.04 21.66 -27.23
CA ASN A 252 3.78 20.79 -28.37
C ASN A 252 3.59 19.36 -27.85
N ARG A 253 2.32 18.92 -27.73
CA ARG A 253 1.85 17.58 -27.31
C ARG A 253 2.28 16.44 -28.27
N ARG A 254 3.52 16.42 -28.74
CA ARG A 254 4.09 15.21 -29.32
C ARG A 254 4.52 14.32 -28.15
N PRO A 255 4.29 13.00 -28.23
CA PRO A 255 4.81 12.04 -27.26
C PRO A 255 6.29 12.34 -27.05
N SER A 256 6.65 12.68 -25.83
CA SER A 256 8.01 13.07 -25.51
C SER A 256 8.88 11.81 -25.44
N ALA A 257 10.19 11.96 -25.65
CA ALA A 257 11.12 10.86 -25.43
C ALA A 257 11.11 10.36 -23.96
N SER A 258 10.59 11.16 -23.02
CA SER A 258 10.32 10.78 -21.63
C SER A 258 9.08 9.88 -21.52
N ASP A 259 8.00 10.17 -22.25
CA ASP A 259 6.80 9.32 -22.25
C ASP A 259 7.12 7.90 -22.77
N ASP A 260 7.92 7.78 -23.83
CA ASP A 260 8.32 6.47 -24.34
C ASP A 260 9.17 5.69 -23.32
N LYS A 261 10.03 6.38 -22.55
CA LYS A 261 10.79 5.75 -21.46
C LYS A 261 9.88 5.31 -20.32
N LEU A 262 8.93 6.16 -19.92
CA LEU A 262 7.96 5.84 -18.89
C LEU A 262 7.12 4.64 -19.30
N ARG A 263 6.59 4.62 -20.53
CA ARG A 263 5.86 3.47 -21.07
C ARG A 263 6.66 2.17 -20.97
N ALA A 264 7.94 2.20 -21.35
CA ALA A 264 8.82 1.04 -21.23
C ALA A 264 9.02 0.61 -19.76
N GLN A 265 9.21 1.54 -18.83
CA GLN A 265 9.31 1.25 -17.39
C GLN A 265 8.01 0.65 -16.82
N LEU A 266 6.85 1.15 -17.25
CA LEU A 266 5.54 0.66 -16.84
C LEU A 266 5.26 -0.75 -17.36
N HIS A 267 5.65 -1.06 -18.60
CA HIS A 267 5.59 -2.42 -19.13
C HIS A 267 6.51 -3.39 -18.38
N ASP A 268 7.76 -3.00 -18.15
CA ASP A 268 8.70 -3.81 -17.38
C ASP A 268 8.18 -4.06 -15.95
N PHE A 269 7.63 -3.04 -15.30
CA PHE A 269 6.99 -3.17 -14.00
C PHE A 269 5.87 -4.22 -14.02
N LEU A 270 4.94 -4.17 -14.99
CA LEU A 270 3.86 -5.15 -15.10
C LEU A 270 4.36 -6.58 -15.27
N LEU A 271 5.36 -6.78 -16.14
CA LEU A 271 5.94 -8.10 -16.36
C LEU A 271 6.62 -8.64 -15.10
N ARG A 272 7.35 -7.78 -14.37
CA ARG A 272 7.98 -8.16 -13.10
C ARG A 272 6.96 -8.47 -12.01
N VAL A 273 5.87 -7.70 -11.92
CA VAL A 273 4.77 -7.98 -10.99
C VAL A 273 4.15 -9.33 -11.30
N LEU A 274 3.83 -9.60 -12.57
CA LEU A 274 3.25 -10.87 -12.99
C LEU A 274 4.20 -12.03 -12.70
N ASP A 275 5.49 -11.89 -13.02
CA ASP A 275 6.47 -12.92 -12.74
C ASP A 275 6.58 -13.22 -11.24
N PHE A 276 6.72 -12.16 -10.43
CA PHE A 276 6.80 -12.25 -8.98
C PHE A 276 5.57 -12.93 -8.39
N THR A 277 4.38 -12.50 -8.78
CA THR A 277 3.11 -13.01 -8.25
C THR A 277 2.80 -14.44 -8.69
N LEU A 278 3.21 -14.84 -9.91
CA LEU A 278 2.96 -16.19 -10.43
C LEU A 278 4.01 -17.22 -9.96
N ARG A 279 5.28 -16.84 -9.82
CA ARG A 279 6.33 -17.76 -9.38
C ARG A 279 6.32 -18.02 -7.88
N GLN A 280 5.94 -17.01 -7.10
CA GLN A 280 6.01 -17.05 -5.65
C GLN A 280 4.59 -17.19 -5.09
N THR A 281 4.04 -18.39 -5.13
CA THR A 281 2.72 -18.68 -4.54
C THR A 281 2.79 -19.54 -3.29
N ALA A 282 3.89 -20.30 -3.12
CA ALA A 282 4.06 -21.24 -2.01
C ALA A 282 4.17 -20.57 -0.62
N HIS A 283 4.55 -19.28 -0.56
CA HIS A 283 4.67 -18.53 0.70
C HIS A 283 3.36 -17.84 1.11
N ILE A 284 2.35 -17.83 0.24
CA ILE A 284 1.09 -17.14 0.48
C ILE A 284 0.30 -17.90 1.56
N PRO A 285 -0.04 -17.26 2.71
CA PRO A 285 -0.79 -17.92 3.77
C PRO A 285 -2.19 -18.36 3.33
N PRO A 286 -2.74 -19.42 3.94
CA PRO A 286 -4.14 -19.81 3.75
C PRO A 286 -5.08 -18.64 4.05
N ILE A 287 -6.11 -18.50 3.21
CA ILE A 287 -7.16 -17.51 3.41
C ILE A 287 -8.07 -17.97 4.56
N THR A 288 -8.20 -17.15 5.59
CA THR A 288 -8.99 -17.46 6.80
C THR A 288 -10.25 -16.61 6.92
N THR A 289 -10.45 -15.61 6.05
CA THR A 289 -11.60 -14.71 6.06
C THR A 289 -12.26 -14.63 4.69
N THR A 290 -13.51 -14.17 4.65
CA THR A 290 -14.27 -13.92 3.42
C THR A 290 -14.18 -12.45 2.98
N ASP A 291 -13.32 -11.66 3.64
CA ASP A 291 -13.20 -10.23 3.38
C ASP A 291 -12.51 -9.99 2.03
N LEU A 292 -12.77 -8.83 1.43
CA LEU A 292 -12.16 -8.41 0.15
C LEU A 292 -10.63 -8.40 0.20
N MET A 293 -10.08 -8.10 1.39
CA MET A 293 -8.65 -8.11 1.68
C MET A 293 -8.38 -9.14 2.76
N PRO A 294 -8.09 -10.41 2.40
CA PRO A 294 -7.88 -11.47 3.38
C PRO A 294 -6.53 -11.37 4.11
N TYR A 295 -5.68 -10.42 3.73
CA TYR A 295 -4.37 -10.18 4.31
C TYR A 295 -4.31 -8.83 4.99
N GLY A 296 -3.51 -8.73 6.05
CA GLY A 296 -3.20 -7.46 6.68
C GLY A 296 -2.24 -6.66 5.81
N ILE A 297 -2.68 -5.54 5.24
CA ILE A 297 -1.86 -4.68 4.38
C ILE A 297 -1.52 -3.39 5.13
N VAL A 298 -0.23 -3.06 5.20
CA VAL A 298 0.26 -1.79 5.78
C VAL A 298 1.15 -1.07 4.77
N MET A 299 0.90 0.22 4.52
CA MET A 299 1.54 1.01 3.46
C MET A 299 2.26 2.26 3.99
N LEU A 300 3.56 2.17 4.22
CA LEU A 300 4.37 3.27 4.76
C LEU A 300 5.07 4.06 3.65
N VAL A 301 5.05 5.38 3.74
CA VAL A 301 5.70 6.29 2.78
C VAL A 301 6.89 6.97 3.43
N ASP A 302 8.10 6.74 2.92
CA ASP A 302 9.36 7.20 3.50
C ASP A 302 9.48 6.97 5.03
N PRO A 303 9.24 5.75 5.54
CA PRO A 303 9.41 5.49 6.96
C PRO A 303 10.89 5.69 7.36
N PRO A 304 11.15 6.19 8.59
CA PRO A 304 12.51 6.42 9.07
C PRO A 304 13.32 5.12 9.22
N ILE A 305 12.62 4.01 9.42
CA ILE A 305 13.18 2.66 9.55
C ILE A 305 12.41 1.76 8.58
N GLU A 306 13.14 1.01 7.77
CA GLU A 306 12.52 0.08 6.82
C GLU A 306 11.76 -1.02 7.58
N PRO A 307 10.49 -1.32 7.21
CA PRO A 307 9.66 -2.30 7.92
C PRO A 307 10.16 -3.74 7.75
N PHE A 308 10.92 -4.00 6.68
CA PHE A 308 11.56 -5.27 6.39
C PHE A 308 12.93 -5.02 5.75
N GLN A 309 13.82 -6.02 5.81
CA GLN A 309 15.12 -5.94 5.15
C GLN A 309 14.91 -6.00 3.65
N VAL A 310 15.28 -4.94 2.93
CA VAL A 310 15.28 -4.94 1.48
C VAL A 310 16.52 -5.69 0.99
N PRO A 311 16.37 -6.81 0.25
CA PRO A 311 17.51 -7.49 -0.36
C PRO A 311 18.30 -6.49 -1.20
N LYS A 312 19.63 -6.64 -1.27
CA LYS A 312 20.41 -5.84 -2.21
C LYS A 312 19.82 -6.06 -3.60
N PRO A 313 19.56 -5.01 -4.39
CA PRO A 313 18.93 -5.14 -5.70
C PRO A 313 19.84 -6.00 -6.57
N ILE A 314 19.47 -7.27 -6.73
CA ILE A 314 20.04 -8.10 -7.78
C ILE A 314 19.22 -7.72 -9.00
N VAL A 315 19.84 -6.98 -9.92
CA VAL A 315 19.23 -6.69 -11.22
C VAL A 315 19.23 -8.00 -12.00
N GLU A 316 18.31 -8.89 -11.66
CA GLU A 316 18.04 -10.07 -12.46
C GLU A 316 17.17 -9.63 -13.62
N GLN A 317 17.66 -9.83 -14.85
CA GLN A 317 16.82 -9.67 -16.01
C GLN A 317 15.62 -10.61 -15.89
N VAL A 318 14.43 -10.13 -16.24
CA VAL A 318 13.21 -10.95 -16.24
C VAL A 318 13.42 -12.11 -17.21
N ALA A 319 13.80 -13.27 -16.67
CA ALA A 319 14.04 -14.47 -17.48
C ALA A 319 12.76 -14.98 -18.14
N SER A 320 11.62 -14.57 -17.59
CA SER A 320 10.26 -14.83 -18.03
C SER A 320 9.90 -13.81 -19.11
N PHE A 321 9.53 -14.32 -20.29
CA PHE A 321 9.11 -13.52 -21.44
C PHE A 321 10.22 -12.65 -22.08
N PRO A 322 11.40 -13.23 -22.40
CA PRO A 322 12.49 -12.47 -23.03
C PRO A 322 12.05 -11.84 -24.36
N ASP A 323 11.23 -12.54 -25.15
CA ASP A 323 10.73 -12.05 -26.44
C ASP A 323 9.72 -10.91 -26.28
N LEU A 324 8.84 -10.98 -25.27
CA LEU A 324 7.86 -9.93 -24.99
C LEU A 324 8.56 -8.68 -24.45
N HIS A 325 9.48 -8.85 -23.50
CA HIS A 325 10.29 -7.75 -22.99
C HIS A 325 11.10 -7.10 -24.11
N ARG A 326 11.73 -7.90 -24.99
CA ARG A 326 12.44 -7.39 -26.17
C ARG A 326 11.50 -6.64 -27.11
N THR A 327 10.33 -7.18 -27.41
CA THR A 327 9.36 -6.53 -28.31
C THR A 327 8.89 -5.18 -27.74
N LEU A 328 8.55 -5.14 -26.46
CA LEU A 328 8.06 -3.92 -25.80
C LEU A 328 9.16 -2.87 -25.62
N VAL A 329 10.39 -3.28 -25.30
CA VAL A 329 11.51 -2.36 -25.09
C VAL A 329 12.16 -1.92 -26.41
N SER A 330 12.31 -2.82 -27.39
CA SER A 330 12.90 -2.51 -28.70
C SER A 330 11.98 -1.66 -29.57
N ALA A 331 10.64 -1.81 -29.48
CA ALA A 331 9.71 -0.94 -30.19
C ALA A 331 9.90 0.55 -29.84
N ALA A 332 10.33 0.86 -28.62
CA ALA A 332 10.66 2.23 -28.21
C ALA A 332 12.00 2.74 -28.79
N GLN A 333 12.93 1.84 -29.15
CA GLN A 333 14.23 2.19 -29.72
C GLN A 333 14.18 2.36 -31.23
N ASP A 334 13.47 1.50 -31.95
CA ASP A 334 13.43 1.51 -33.43
C ASP A 334 12.77 2.78 -33.99
N LYS A 335 11.82 3.36 -33.25
CA LYS A 335 11.18 4.63 -33.65
C LYS A 335 12.18 5.79 -33.77
N ARG A 336 13.30 5.77 -33.02
CA ARG A 336 14.34 6.80 -33.08
C ARG A 336 15.24 6.70 -34.31
N ALA A 337 15.43 5.49 -34.84
CA ALA A 337 16.26 5.30 -36.03
C ALA A 337 15.59 5.88 -37.29
N HIS A 338 14.25 5.90 -37.32
CA HIS A 338 13.50 6.32 -38.49
C HIS A 338 13.25 7.83 -38.59
N GLU A 339 13.20 8.57 -37.47
CA GLU A 339 12.96 10.03 -37.46
C GLU A 339 14.24 10.87 -37.60
N GLY A 340 15.43 10.30 -37.36
CA GLY A 340 16.71 10.99 -37.57
C GLY A 340 17.20 10.99 -39.03
N GLY A 341 16.61 10.15 -39.88
CA GLY A 341 16.90 10.04 -41.30
C GLY A 341 16.15 11.09 -42.12
N GLY A 342 16.37 12.37 -41.84
CA GLY A 342 16.08 13.44 -42.79
C GLY A 342 16.94 13.25 -44.03
N GLN A 343 16.52 12.35 -44.93
CA GLN A 343 16.84 12.44 -46.34
C GLN A 343 16.41 13.84 -46.76
N ARG A 344 17.38 14.75 -46.86
CA ARG A 344 17.22 15.97 -47.65
C ARG A 344 16.78 15.47 -49.03
N ALA A 345 15.51 15.69 -49.36
CA ALA A 345 15.04 15.55 -50.72
C ALA A 345 15.94 16.47 -51.56
N ALA A 346 16.87 15.88 -52.29
CA ALA A 346 17.66 16.60 -53.28
C ALA A 346 16.65 17.13 -54.30
N SER A 347 16.45 18.45 -54.28
CA SER A 347 15.81 19.19 -55.34
C SER A 347 16.49 18.83 -56.65
N VAL A 348 15.80 18.05 -57.49
CA VAL A 348 16.17 17.82 -58.87
C VAL A 348 15.81 19.10 -59.63
N GLY A 349 16.70 20.08 -59.58
CA GLY A 349 16.66 21.26 -60.44
C GLY A 349 17.11 20.86 -61.84
N GLY A 350 16.15 20.83 -62.77
CA GLY A 350 16.38 20.54 -64.18
C GLY A 350 17.27 21.58 -64.86
N ARG A 351 18.10 21.09 -65.78
CA ARG A 351 18.66 21.88 -66.88
C ARG A 351 17.91 21.47 -68.16
N TRP A 352 17.23 22.43 -68.75
CA TRP A 352 17.05 22.54 -70.20
C TRP A 352 17.78 23.79 -70.63
#